data_AF-A0A1I4BBP3-F1
#
_entry.id   AF-A0A1I4BBP3-F1
#
_cell.length_a   1.000
_cell.length_b   1.000
_cell.length_c   1.000
_cell.angle_alpha   90.00
_cell.angle_beta   90.00
_cell.angle_gamma   90.00
#
_symmetry.space_group_name_H-M   'P 1'
#
loop_
_entity.id
_entity.type
_entity.pdbx_description
1 polymer ?
#
loop_
_entity_poly.entity_id
_entity_poly.type
_entity_poly.pdbx_seq_one_letter_code
_entity_poly.pdbx_strand_id
1 'polypeptide(L)' 'MVSRGNLITAVLVVLALPVAYLTDLLLESVGVEEQTAFALAFLVLVGIGVFLPQLLTTG' A
#
# COMPACT_ATOMS: atom_id res chain seq x y z
N MET A 1 21.20 -12.17 -11.83
CA MET A 1 19.86 -12.18 -12.45
C MET A 1 18.84 -11.72 -11.41
N VAL A 2 18.44 -10.45 -11.43
CA VAL A 2 17.37 -9.99 -10.53
C VAL A 2 16.07 -10.63 -11.03
N SER A 3 15.50 -11.55 -10.23
CA SER A 3 14.21 -12.15 -10.55
C SER A 3 13.19 -11.04 -10.75
N ARG A 4 12.43 -11.07 -11.85
CA ARG A 4 11.38 -10.08 -12.13
C ARG A 4 10.41 -9.93 -10.96
N GLY A 5 10.14 -11.02 -10.23
CA GLY A 5 9.34 -10.98 -8.99
C GLY A 5 9.98 -10.14 -7.88
N ASN A 6 11.31 -10.18 -7.72
CA ASN A 6 12.01 -9.37 -6.73
C ASN A 6 11.94 -7.87 -7.05
N LEU A 7 11.91 -7.52 -8.34
CA LEU A 7 11.83 -6.14 -8.80
C LEU A 7 10.41 -5.57 -8.61
N ILE A 8 9.37 -6.36 -8.91
CA ILE A 8 7.97 -6.00 -8.66
C ILE A 8 7.73 -5.81 -7.16
N THR A 9 8.17 -6.74 -6.32
CA THR A 9 8.04 -6.61 -4.86
C THR A 9 8.77 -5.37 -4.33
N ALA A 10 9.97 -5.08 -4.83
CA ALA A 10 10.71 -3.87 -4.43
C ALA A 10 9.96 -2.58 -4.81
N VAL A 11 9.41 -2.50 -6.03
CA VAL A 11 8.62 -1.34 -6.48
C VAL A 11 7.35 -1.18 -5.65
N LEU A 12 6.69 -2.28 -5.29
CA LEU A 12 5.51 -2.27 -4.44
C LEU A 12 5.81 -1.77 -3.03
N VAL A 13 6.91 -2.20 -2.42
CA VAL A 13 7.32 -1.73 -1.09
C VAL A 13 7.64 -0.23 -1.11
N VAL A 14 8.33 0.23 -2.16
CA VAL A 14 8.65 1.66 -2.34
C VAL A 14 7.40 2.51 -2.56
N LEU A 15 6.36 1.97 -3.20
CA LEU A 15 5.09 2.68 -3.40
C LEU A 15 4.15 2.61 -2.18
N ALA A 16 4.16 1.51 -1.44
CA ALA A 16 3.25 1.29 -0.32
C ALA A 16 3.49 2.29 0.84
N LEU A 17 4.76 2.60 1.14
CA LEU A 17 5.13 3.56 2.20
C LEU A 17 4.58 4.98 1.96
N PRO A 18 4.84 5.64 0.82
CA PRO A 18 4.31 6.97 0.55
C PRO A 18 2.78 6.97 0.41
N VAL A 19 2.18 5.90 -0.11
CA VAL A 19 0.71 5.78 -0.18
C VAL A 19 0.11 5.69 1.22
N ALA A 20 0.70 4.92 2.13
CA ALA A 20 0.25 4.85 3.53
C ALA A 20 0.34 6.23 4.21
N TYR A 21 1.46 6.93 4.03
CA TYR A 21 1.65 8.28 4.58
C TYR A 21 0.64 9.31 4.03
N LEU A 22 0.38 9.31 2.72
CA LEU A 22 -0.63 10.19 2.11
C LEU A 22 -2.04 9.85 2.57
N THR A 23 -2.33 8.56 2.78
CA THR A 23 -3.62 8.10 3.28
C THR A 23 -3.84 8.62 4.70
N ASP A 24 -2.83 8.51 5.57
CA ASP A 24 -2.86 9.02 6.94
C ASP A 24 -3.10 10.54 6.99
N LEU A 25 -2.35 11.32 6.21
CA LEU A 25 -2.55 12.78 6.07
C LEU A 25 -3.97 13.14 5.58
N LEU A 26 -4.50 12.39 4.62
CA LEU A 26 -5.86 12.62 4.12
C LEU A 26 -6.91 12.29 5.19
N LEU A 27 -6.71 11.23 5.96
CA LEU A 27 -7.63 10.83 7.03
C LEU A 27 -7.62 11.83 8.18
N GLU A 28 -6.44 12.33 8.54
CA GLU A 28 -6.29 13.43 9.49
C GLU A 28 -7.01 14.70 8.99
N SER A 29 -6.90 15.03 7.71
CA SER A 29 -7.56 16.21 7.11
C SER A 29 -9.10 16.14 7.13
N VAL A 30 -9.68 14.94 7.22
CA VAL A 30 -11.13 14.70 7.26
C VAL A 30 -11.63 14.54 8.70
N GLY A 31 -10.74 14.60 9.70
CA GLY A 31 -11.09 14.46 11.13
C GLY A 31 -11.49 13.03 11.51
N VAL A 32 -10.94 12.04 10.81
CA VAL A 32 -11.19 10.62 11.09
C VAL A 32 -10.43 10.22 12.35
N GLU A 33 -11.09 9.54 13.30
CA GLU A 33 -10.45 9.04 14.51
C GLU A 33 -9.26 8.11 14.17
N GLU A 34 -8.16 8.21 14.93
CA GLU A 34 -6.90 7.48 14.69
C GLU A 34 -7.09 5.97 14.46
N GLN A 35 -8.06 5.35 15.16
CA GLN A 35 -8.34 3.92 15.01
C GLN A 35 -8.92 3.58 13.63
N THR A 36 -9.80 4.44 13.12
CA THR A 36 -10.38 4.29 11.78
C THR A 36 -9.33 4.61 10.71
N ALA A 37 -8.47 5.59 10.99
CA ALA A 37 -7.40 5.96 10.08
C ALA A 37 -6.37 4.84 9.92
N PHE A 38 -5.95 4.23 11.04
CA PHE A 38 -5.07 3.06 11.04
C PHE A 38 -5.69 1.87 10.33
N ALA A 39 -6.97 1.57 10.57
CA ALA A 39 -7.66 0.47 9.90
C ALA A 39 -7.70 0.65 8.38
N LEU A 40 -7.97 1.86 7.90
CA LEU A 40 -7.95 2.20 6.47
C LEU A 40 -6.53 2.13 5.87
N ALA A 41 -5.54 2.70 6.54
CA ALA A 41 -4.14 2.64 6.11
C ALA A 41 -3.65 1.18 6.04
N PHE A 42 -3.98 0.35 7.04
CA PHE A 42 -3.65 -1.07 7.05
C PHE A 42 -4.34 -1.83 5.91
N LEU A 43 -5.62 -1.54 5.65
CA LEU A 43 -6.37 -2.15 4.56
C LEU A 43 -5.78 -1.80 3.19
N VAL A 44 -5.37 -0.55 2.98
CA VAL A 44 -4.67 -0.10 1.76
C VAL A 44 -3.32 -0.80 1.61
N LEU A 45 -2.55 -0.93 2.70
CA LEU A 45 -1.23 -1.55 2.69
C LEU A 45 -1.32 -3.05 2.38
N VAL A 46 -2.30 -3.75 2.96
CA VAL A 46 -2.60 -5.16 2.65
C VAL A 46 -3.12 -5.30 1.21
N GLY A 47 -4.01 -4.41 0.78
CA GLY A 47 -4.55 -4.38 -0.58
C GLY A 47 -3.44 -4.27 -1.63
N ILE A 48 -2.56 -3.28 -1.48
CA ILE A 48 -1.43 -3.05 -2.39
C ILE A 48 -0.39 -4.16 -2.27
N GLY A 49 -0.04 -4.58 -1.05
CA GLY A 49 1.00 -5.58 -0.83
C GLY A 49 0.63 -6.99 -1.31
N VAL A 50 -0.65 -7.37 -1.20
CA VAL A 50 -1.11 -8.73 -1.53
C VAL A 50 -1.73 -8.82 -2.93
N PHE A 51 -2.62 -7.88 -3.29
CA PHE A 51 -3.41 -8.00 -4.52
C PHE A 51 -2.75 -7.38 -5.75
N LEU A 52 -1.99 -6.28 -5.59
CA LEU A 52 -1.29 -5.66 -6.72
C LEU A 52 -0.26 -6.59 -7.40
N PRO A 53 0.56 -7.38 -6.68
CA PRO A 53 1.44 -8.33 -7.34
C PRO A 53 0.68 -9.47 -8.02
N GLN A 54 -0.49 -9.90 -7.49
CA GLN A 54 -1.33 -10.89 -8.17
C GLN A 54 -1.87 -10.33 -9.50
N LEU A 55 -2.41 -9.11 -9.49
CA LEU A 55 -2.92 -8.42 -10.68
C LEU A 55 -1.84 -8.21 -11.76
N LEU A 56 -0.61 -7.88 -11.36
CA LEU A 56 0.51 -7.69 -12.26
C LEU A 56 1.13 -9.01 -12.79
N THR A 57 0.82 -10.15 -12.16
CA THR A 57 1.32 -11.47 -12.58
C THR A 57 0.32 -12.27 -13.40
N THR A 58 -0.99 -11.97 -13.31
CA THR A 58 -2.03 -12.56 -14.15
C THR A 58 -2.43 -11.72 -15.38
N GLY A 59 -1.94 -10.48 -15.50
CA GLY A 59 -2.19 -9.56 -16.63
C GLY A 59 -1.18 -9.65 -17.77
#